data_AF-A0A8T0TR20-F1
#
_entry.id   AF-A0A8T0TR20-F1
#
_cell.length_a   1.000
_cell.length_b   1.000
_cell.length_c   1.000
_cell.angle_alpha   90.00
_cell.angle_beta   90.00
_cell.angle_gamma   90.00
#
_symmetry.space_group_name_H-M   'P 1'
#
loop_
_entity.id
_entity.type
_entity.pdbx_description
1 polymer ?
#
loop_
_entity_poly.entity_id
_entity_poly.type
_entity_poly.pdbx_seq_one_letter_code
_entity_poly.pdbx_strand_id
1 'polypeptide(L)'
;MNTDPGEKRPFGDLDDDDDDVFASKKELECWAWKAASSSDAIAKGAKTKVEESAPGAATGMILSLRESLQDCKHSLASCQVELEAAKSEIEKWHSAFQNIPALPSGTNPDPVSVVSYLSNLKSSEESLKEQLEKAKKREAAYIVTFAKREQEIAELKSAVRDLKTQLRPPSMQTRRLLLDPAIHEEFTRLKNLVDEKEKKIKELQDNVAAVNFTPSSKLGKMLMAKCRTLQEENEEIGAMASEGKIHELGMKIAVLKSQNNELRNQFDVLYKHMDGVTNDVERSNEMVSILQEELEAKDLEVARLKEMLSQKEATRDTAVEEERDEAANDINTASDPMEVKSGKLR
;
A
#
# COMPACT_ATOMS: atom_id res chain seq x y z
N MET A 1 -23.52 -10.34 -7.42
CA MET A 1 -24.37 -9.19 -7.05
C MET A 1 -23.50 -8.27 -6.22
N ASN A 2 -22.86 -7.30 -6.86
CA ASN A 2 -21.96 -6.35 -6.20
C ASN A 2 -22.78 -5.09 -5.87
N THR A 3 -22.97 -4.82 -4.58
CA THR A 3 -23.54 -3.57 -4.08
C THR A 3 -22.45 -2.75 -3.42
N ASP A 4 -22.18 -1.60 -4.03
CA ASP A 4 -21.29 -0.52 -3.61
C ASP A 4 -21.75 0.08 -2.25
N PRO A 5 -20.86 0.43 -1.30
CA PRO A 5 -21.26 1.10 -0.08
C PRO A 5 -21.35 2.62 -0.32
N GLY A 6 -22.58 3.13 -0.38
CA GLY A 6 -22.87 4.55 -0.50
C GLY A 6 -22.29 5.36 0.66
N GLU A 7 -21.39 6.28 0.33
CA GLU A 7 -20.76 7.25 1.21
C GLU A 7 -21.82 8.27 1.67
N LYS A 8 -22.26 8.18 2.93
CA LYS A 8 -23.20 9.13 3.53
C LYS A 8 -22.47 10.44 3.83
N ARG A 9 -22.77 11.47 3.05
CA ARG A 9 -22.35 12.85 3.34
C ARG A 9 -23.01 13.34 4.64
N PRO A 10 -22.28 14.01 5.54
CA PRO A 10 -22.89 14.68 6.68
C PRO A 10 -23.67 15.91 6.20
N PHE A 11 -24.84 16.16 6.80
CA PHE A 11 -25.59 17.40 6.65
C PHE A 11 -24.78 18.54 7.29
N GLY A 12 -24.05 19.29 6.49
CA GLY A 12 -23.31 20.49 6.90
C GLY A 12 -23.24 21.46 5.74
N ASP A 13 -23.72 22.68 6.00
CA ASP A 13 -23.68 23.89 5.17
C ASP A 13 -24.00 23.74 3.68
N LEU A 14 -25.29 23.90 3.38
CA LEU A 14 -25.68 24.59 2.15
C LEU A 14 -25.45 26.08 2.40
N ASP A 15 -24.23 26.54 2.13
CA ASP A 15 -23.99 27.93 1.81
C ASP A 15 -24.72 28.21 0.50
N ASP A 16 -25.91 28.79 0.60
CA ASP A 16 -26.59 29.42 -0.53
C ASP A 16 -25.76 30.66 -0.91
N ASP A 17 -24.80 30.46 -1.81
CA ASP A 17 -24.29 31.50 -2.70
C ASP A 17 -25.47 31.97 -3.58
N ASP A 18 -26.32 32.83 -3.01
CA ASP A 18 -27.20 33.69 -3.79
C ASP A 18 -26.30 34.70 -4.51
N ASP A 19 -25.76 34.27 -5.66
CA ASP A 19 -25.15 35.12 -6.65
C ASP A 19 -26.07 36.33 -6.91
N ASP A 20 -25.51 37.53 -6.69
CA ASP A 20 -26.07 38.82 -7.05
C ASP A 20 -26.40 38.84 -8.56
N VAL A 21 -27.61 38.38 -8.90
CA VAL A 21 -28.25 38.60 -10.19
C VAL A 21 -28.73 40.06 -10.22
N PHE A 22 -27.81 41.02 -10.30
CA PHE A 22 -28.05 42.31 -10.94
C PHE A 22 -26.71 42.99 -11.22
N ALA A 23 -26.18 42.73 -12.42
CA ALA A 23 -25.01 43.37 -12.98
C ALA A 23 -25.25 44.86 -13.30
N SER A 24 -25.43 45.72 -12.31
CA SER A 24 -25.63 47.17 -12.53
C SER A 24 -24.34 48.00 -12.55
N LYS A 25 -23.17 47.38 -12.37
CA LYS A 25 -21.89 48.12 -12.35
C LYS A 25 -21.28 48.34 -13.73
N LYS A 26 -21.61 47.50 -14.72
CA LYS A 26 -20.97 47.52 -16.05
C LYS A 26 -21.63 48.52 -17.03
N GLU A 27 -22.89 48.90 -16.79
CA GLU A 27 -23.62 49.82 -17.66
C GLU A 27 -23.25 51.30 -17.43
N LEU A 28 -22.84 51.66 -16.21
CA LEU A 28 -22.41 53.02 -15.87
C LEU A 28 -21.02 53.38 -16.45
N GLU A 29 -20.12 52.40 -16.61
CA GLU A 29 -18.80 52.65 -17.20
C GLU A 29 -18.86 52.92 -18.72
N CYS A 30 -19.88 52.41 -19.42
CA CYS A 30 -20.01 52.59 -20.87
C CYS A 30 -20.46 54.02 -21.25
N TRP A 31 -21.24 54.69 -20.39
CA TRP A 31 -21.65 56.08 -20.61
C TRP A 31 -20.50 57.07 -20.38
N ALA A 32 -19.62 56.82 -19.41
CA ALA A 32 -18.48 57.68 -19.11
C ALA A 32 -17.44 57.70 -20.25
N TRP A 33 -17.19 56.56 -20.89
CA TRP A 33 -16.26 56.46 -22.02
C TRP A 33 -16.74 57.22 -23.26
N LYS A 34 -18.05 57.25 -23.51
CA LYS A 34 -18.64 57.88 -24.71
C LYS A 34 -18.65 59.42 -24.63
N ALA A 35 -18.69 59.99 -23.43
CA ALA A 35 -18.60 61.44 -23.20
C ALA A 35 -17.17 61.98 -23.31
N ALA A 36 -16.15 61.19 -22.94
CA ALA A 36 -14.75 61.62 -22.97
C ALA A 36 -14.14 61.67 -24.40
N SER A 37 -14.68 60.90 -25.35
CA SER A 37 -14.08 60.76 -26.69
C SER A 37 -14.40 61.88 -27.68
N SER A 38 -15.24 62.87 -27.31
CA SER A 38 -15.73 63.91 -28.24
C SER A 38 -15.03 65.29 -28.10
N SER A 39 -14.15 65.50 -27.11
CA SER A 39 -13.63 66.86 -26.82
C SER A 39 -12.11 67.05 -26.83
N ASP A 40 -11.29 66.01 -27.05
CA ASP A 40 -9.82 66.12 -26.88
C ASP A 40 -8.96 65.86 -28.15
N ALA A 41 -9.49 66.08 -29.35
CA ALA A 41 -8.76 65.82 -30.61
C ALA A 41 -8.16 67.08 -31.29
N ILE A 42 -8.05 68.23 -30.61
CA ILE A 42 -7.42 69.43 -31.19
C ILE A 42 -6.51 70.11 -30.16
N ALA A 43 -5.32 69.53 -29.93
CA ALA A 43 -4.08 70.26 -29.64
C ALA A 43 -2.97 69.29 -29.20
N LYS A 44 -2.07 68.92 -30.13
CA LYS A 44 -0.60 68.90 -29.94
C LYS A 44 0.10 68.02 -30.98
N GLY A 45 1.12 68.60 -31.59
CA GLY A 45 2.19 67.90 -32.32
C GLY A 45 2.38 68.47 -33.71
N ALA A 46 3.57 68.84 -34.18
CA ALA A 46 4.88 68.90 -33.56
C ALA A 46 5.76 69.79 -34.45
N LYS A 47 6.58 70.65 -33.83
CA LYS A 47 7.75 71.23 -34.48
C LYS A 47 8.78 70.11 -34.66
N THR A 48 9.14 69.78 -35.89
CA THR A 48 10.30 68.93 -36.16
C THR A 48 11.24 69.63 -37.13
N LYS A 49 12.36 70.07 -36.56
CA LYS A 49 13.56 70.54 -37.24
C LYS A 49 14.51 69.33 -37.23
N VAL A 50 14.80 68.71 -38.38
CA VAL A 50 15.90 67.72 -38.47
C VAL A 50 16.63 67.85 -39.80
N GLU A 51 17.93 68.07 -39.62
CA GLU A 51 19.04 68.12 -40.57
C GLU A 51 19.51 66.69 -40.93
N GLU A 52 20.10 66.57 -42.12
CA GLU A 52 20.98 65.52 -42.65
C GLU A 52 20.50 64.06 -42.91
N SER A 53 20.30 63.84 -44.21
CA SER A 53 20.45 62.64 -45.06
C SER A 53 21.02 61.34 -44.46
N ALA A 54 20.12 60.40 -44.20
CA ALA A 54 20.34 58.95 -44.33
C ALA A 54 19.25 58.38 -45.25
N PRO A 55 19.48 57.28 -46.01
CA PRO A 55 18.49 56.75 -46.97
C PRO A 55 17.15 56.31 -46.33
N GLY A 56 17.11 56.12 -45.01
CA GLY A 56 15.88 55.94 -44.23
C GLY A 56 15.10 57.24 -43.94
N ALA A 57 15.77 58.40 -43.89
CA ALA A 57 15.15 59.70 -43.65
C ALA A 57 14.37 60.19 -44.88
N ALA A 58 14.89 59.97 -46.09
CA ALA A 58 14.17 60.25 -47.33
C ALA A 58 12.93 59.36 -47.47
N THR A 59 13.05 58.07 -47.11
CA THR A 59 11.91 57.13 -47.11
C THR A 59 10.85 57.52 -46.08
N GLY A 60 11.27 57.93 -44.86
CA GLY A 60 10.37 58.44 -43.83
C GLY A 60 9.67 59.75 -44.22
N MET A 61 10.37 60.67 -44.90
CA MET A 61 9.76 61.88 -45.48
C MET A 61 8.75 61.54 -46.58
N ILE A 62 9.07 60.60 -47.47
CA ILE A 62 8.13 60.15 -48.53
C ILE A 62 6.87 59.53 -47.93
N LEU A 63 6.99 58.72 -46.87
CA LEU A 63 5.83 58.14 -46.18
C LEU A 63 5.01 59.20 -45.44
N SER A 64 5.67 60.12 -44.73
CA SER A 64 4.99 61.23 -44.05
C SER A 64 4.27 62.15 -45.04
N LEU A 65 4.86 62.41 -46.21
CA LEU A 65 4.21 63.17 -47.27
C LEU A 65 3.05 62.40 -47.91
N ARG A 66 3.14 61.08 -48.04
CA ARG A 66 2.02 60.25 -48.54
C ARG A 66 0.86 60.20 -47.55
N GLU A 67 1.15 60.06 -46.26
CA GLU A 67 0.17 60.11 -45.18
C GLU A 67 -0.48 61.50 -45.14
N SER A 68 0.32 62.58 -45.13
CA SER A 68 -0.20 63.94 -45.19
C SER A 68 -1.02 64.22 -46.46
N LEU A 69 -0.63 63.68 -47.61
CA LEU A 69 -1.40 63.76 -48.85
C LEU A 69 -2.73 63.01 -48.73
N GLN A 70 -2.73 61.84 -48.08
CA GLN A 70 -3.91 61.02 -47.86
C GLN A 70 -4.87 61.68 -46.85
N ASP A 71 -4.34 62.27 -45.78
CA ASP A 71 -5.11 63.07 -44.81
C ASP A 71 -5.69 64.32 -45.46
N CYS A 72 -4.92 64.98 -46.31
CA CYS A 72 -5.39 66.10 -47.11
C CYS A 72 -6.52 65.66 -48.06
N LYS A 73 -6.41 64.48 -48.67
CA LYS A 73 -7.45 63.89 -49.52
C LYS A 73 -8.71 63.53 -48.74
N HIS A 74 -8.58 62.95 -47.54
CA HIS A 74 -9.71 62.69 -46.65
C HIS A 74 -10.37 63.98 -46.17
N SER A 75 -9.57 64.98 -45.81
CA SER A 75 -10.06 66.30 -45.41
C SER A 75 -10.78 66.99 -46.58
N LEU A 76 -10.26 66.90 -47.80
CA LEU A 76 -10.92 67.39 -49.01
C LEU A 76 -12.26 66.68 -49.24
N ALA A 77 -12.30 65.36 -49.06
CA ALA A 77 -13.55 64.60 -49.18
C ALA A 77 -14.57 64.98 -48.10
N SER A 78 -14.12 65.20 -46.85
CA SER A 78 -14.97 65.70 -45.76
C SER A 78 -15.51 67.09 -46.10
N CYS A 79 -14.64 68.02 -46.49
CA CYS A 79 -15.02 69.35 -46.94
C CYS A 79 -15.98 69.31 -48.13
N GLN A 80 -15.83 68.34 -49.05
CA GLN A 80 -16.76 68.15 -50.16
C GLN A 80 -18.13 67.69 -49.68
N VAL A 81 -18.18 66.75 -48.73
CA VAL A 81 -19.44 66.29 -48.12
C VAL A 81 -20.10 67.45 -47.35
N GLU A 82 -19.34 68.21 -46.59
CA GLU A 82 -19.83 69.41 -45.89
C GLU A 82 -20.29 70.49 -46.87
N LEU A 83 -19.60 70.67 -47.99
CA LEU A 83 -20.01 71.59 -49.05
C LEU A 83 -21.32 71.15 -49.71
N GLU A 84 -21.47 69.86 -50.03
CA GLU A 84 -22.73 69.33 -50.58
C GLU A 84 -23.86 69.37 -49.54
N ALA A 85 -23.56 69.10 -48.27
CA ALA A 85 -24.51 69.27 -47.18
C ALA A 85 -24.94 70.74 -47.04
N ALA A 86 -24.00 71.67 -47.06
CA ALA A 86 -24.25 73.10 -47.02
C ALA A 86 -25.01 73.59 -48.25
N LYS A 87 -24.70 73.09 -49.46
CA LYS A 87 -25.48 73.34 -50.67
C LYS A 87 -26.91 72.82 -50.53
N SER A 88 -27.09 71.60 -50.02
CA SER A 88 -28.42 71.04 -49.79
C SER A 88 -29.20 71.85 -48.74
N GLU A 89 -28.51 72.38 -47.73
CA GLU A 89 -29.11 73.24 -46.73
C GLU A 89 -29.47 74.60 -47.34
N ILE A 90 -28.59 75.20 -48.15
CA ILE A 90 -28.89 76.40 -48.93
C ILE A 90 -30.07 76.16 -49.86
N GLU A 91 -30.17 75.01 -50.52
CA GLU A 91 -31.30 74.61 -51.38
C GLU A 91 -32.59 74.46 -50.56
N LYS A 92 -32.52 73.88 -49.36
CA LYS A 92 -33.65 73.83 -48.41
C LYS A 92 -34.06 75.24 -48.00
N TRP A 93 -33.12 76.13 -47.69
CA TRP A 93 -33.40 77.52 -47.40
C TRP A 93 -34.01 78.23 -48.61
N HIS A 94 -33.49 78.03 -49.83
CA HIS A 94 -34.04 78.59 -51.07
C HIS A 94 -35.47 78.09 -51.30
N SER A 95 -35.72 76.79 -51.10
CA SER A 95 -37.05 76.19 -51.18
C SER A 95 -37.98 76.76 -50.11
N ALA A 96 -37.50 76.91 -48.88
CA ALA A 96 -38.26 77.54 -47.81
C ALA A 96 -38.60 79.00 -48.17
N PHE A 97 -37.64 79.78 -48.68
CA PHE A 97 -37.86 81.16 -49.11
C PHE A 97 -38.76 81.28 -50.34
N GLN A 98 -38.73 80.34 -51.29
CA GLN A 98 -39.68 80.29 -52.42
C GLN A 98 -41.09 79.86 -51.98
N ASN A 99 -41.19 78.97 -51.00
CA ASN A 99 -42.45 78.48 -50.45
C ASN A 99 -43.03 79.41 -49.37
N ILE A 100 -42.27 80.40 -48.89
CA ILE A 100 -42.87 81.56 -48.26
C ILE A 100 -43.80 82.17 -49.31
N PRO A 101 -45.09 82.39 -49.02
CA PRO A 101 -46.00 83.00 -49.97
C PRO A 101 -45.35 84.26 -50.52
N ALA A 102 -45.05 84.26 -51.83
CA ALA A 102 -44.57 85.46 -52.48
C ALA A 102 -45.61 86.54 -52.24
N LEU A 103 -45.30 87.52 -51.39
CA LEU A 103 -45.98 88.79 -51.43
C LEU A 103 -45.82 89.26 -52.89
N PRO A 104 -46.93 89.47 -53.64
CA PRO A 104 -46.83 89.79 -55.05
C PRO A 104 -45.94 91.01 -55.19
N SER A 105 -44.86 90.89 -55.97
CA SER A 105 -43.93 91.96 -56.26
C SER A 105 -44.70 93.18 -56.76
N GLY A 106 -44.90 94.16 -55.88
CA GLY A 106 -45.72 95.35 -56.15
C GLY A 106 -46.62 95.81 -55.00
N THR A 107 -46.94 94.96 -54.02
CA THR A 107 -47.58 95.41 -52.77
C THR A 107 -46.56 95.40 -51.66
N ASN A 108 -46.12 96.60 -51.27
CA ASN A 108 -45.41 96.83 -50.02
C ASN A 108 -46.31 96.24 -48.91
N PRO A 109 -45.92 95.15 -48.22
CA PRO A 109 -46.74 94.64 -47.13
C PRO A 109 -46.89 95.79 -46.14
N ASP A 110 -48.13 96.14 -45.81
CA ASP A 110 -48.40 97.20 -44.85
C ASP A 110 -47.50 96.96 -43.63
N PRO A 111 -46.57 97.87 -43.30
CA PRO A 111 -45.57 97.67 -42.24
C PRO A 111 -46.21 97.20 -40.93
N VAL A 112 -47.45 97.60 -40.68
CA VAL A 112 -48.25 97.21 -39.52
C VAL A 112 -48.54 95.70 -39.50
N SER A 113 -48.82 95.08 -40.65
CA SER A 113 -49.12 93.63 -40.75
C SER A 113 -47.90 92.74 -40.47
N VAL A 114 -46.72 93.14 -40.95
CA VAL A 114 -45.45 92.44 -40.69
C VAL A 114 -45.03 92.62 -39.24
N VAL A 115 -45.17 93.84 -38.70
CA VAL A 115 -44.92 94.12 -37.27
C VAL A 115 -45.87 93.32 -36.38
N SER A 116 -47.14 93.17 -36.76
CA SER A 116 -48.12 92.33 -36.07
C SER A 116 -47.70 90.85 -36.07
N TYR A 117 -47.33 90.31 -37.24
CA TYR A 117 -46.87 88.93 -37.34
C TYR A 117 -45.59 88.67 -36.55
N LEU A 118 -44.60 89.56 -36.62
CA LEU A 118 -43.38 89.47 -35.82
C LEU A 118 -43.66 89.57 -34.31
N SER A 119 -44.60 90.43 -33.92
CA SER A 119 -45.02 90.56 -32.52
C SER A 119 -45.70 89.28 -32.03
N ASN A 120 -46.58 88.68 -32.85
CA ASN A 120 -47.23 87.42 -32.55
C ASN A 120 -46.24 86.25 -32.48
N LEU A 121 -45.31 86.17 -33.44
CA LEU A 121 -44.28 85.14 -33.46
C LEU A 121 -43.37 85.23 -32.23
N LYS A 122 -42.95 86.46 -31.88
CA LYS A 122 -42.17 86.72 -30.67
C LYS A 122 -42.94 86.34 -29.40
N SER A 123 -44.23 86.65 -29.32
CA SER A 123 -45.08 86.23 -28.20
C SER A 123 -45.23 84.70 -28.11
N SER A 124 -45.31 84.01 -29.26
CA SER A 124 -45.39 82.54 -29.31
C SER A 124 -44.08 81.88 -28.91
N GLU A 125 -42.94 82.46 -29.31
CA GLU A 125 -41.61 82.02 -28.93
C GLU A 125 -41.41 82.17 -27.41
N GLU A 126 -41.82 83.31 -26.86
CA GLU A 126 -41.75 83.58 -25.42
C GLU A 126 -42.66 82.64 -24.62
N SER A 127 -43.86 82.35 -25.13
CA SER A 127 -44.76 81.36 -24.53
C SER A 127 -44.19 79.94 -24.53
N LEU A 128 -43.58 79.49 -25.65
CA LEU A 128 -42.93 78.18 -25.73
C LEU A 128 -41.72 78.07 -24.81
N LYS A 129 -40.90 79.14 -24.72
CA LYS A 129 -39.80 79.22 -23.76
C LYS A 129 -40.31 79.10 -22.32
N GLU A 130 -41.40 79.77 -21.98
CA GLU A 130 -42.00 79.66 -20.65
C GLU A 130 -42.51 78.23 -20.36
N GLN A 131 -43.15 77.57 -21.33
CA GLN A 131 -43.60 76.17 -21.19
C GLN A 131 -42.42 75.20 -21.04
N LEU A 132 -41.33 75.41 -21.78
CA LEU A 132 -40.11 74.62 -21.68
C LEU A 132 -39.48 74.77 -20.29
N GLU A 133 -39.38 75.98 -19.77
CA GLU A 133 -38.85 76.22 -18.41
C GLU A 133 -39.78 75.63 -17.33
N LYS A 134 -41.10 75.68 -17.53
CA LYS A 134 -42.07 74.97 -16.66
C LYS A 134 -41.92 73.45 -16.75
N ALA A 135 -41.59 72.88 -17.91
CA ALA A 135 -41.35 71.46 -18.09
C ALA A 135 -40.05 71.02 -17.41
N LYS A 136 -38.94 71.75 -17.62
CA LYS A 136 -37.66 71.50 -16.95
C LYS A 136 -37.76 71.56 -15.44
N LYS A 137 -38.49 72.55 -14.90
CA LYS A 137 -38.75 72.65 -13.45
C LYS A 137 -39.54 71.45 -12.92
N ARG A 138 -40.53 70.96 -13.68
CA ARG A 138 -41.29 69.75 -13.33
C ARG A 138 -40.42 68.49 -13.39
N GLU A 139 -39.61 68.35 -14.43
CA GLU A 139 -38.68 67.24 -14.58
C GLU A 139 -37.66 67.19 -13.43
N ALA A 140 -37.05 68.33 -13.10
CA ALA A 140 -36.13 68.44 -11.96
C ALA A 140 -36.82 68.07 -10.63
N ALA A 141 -38.08 68.48 -10.43
CA ALA A 141 -38.85 68.05 -9.27
C ALA A 141 -39.08 66.54 -9.25
N TYR A 142 -39.39 65.91 -10.38
CA TYR A 142 -39.55 64.46 -10.47
C TYR A 142 -38.26 63.71 -10.16
N ILE A 143 -37.13 64.14 -10.69
CA ILE A 143 -35.81 63.53 -10.41
C ILE A 143 -35.55 63.52 -8.90
N VAL A 144 -35.77 64.65 -8.22
CA VAL A 144 -35.59 64.74 -6.76
C VAL A 144 -36.55 63.80 -6.02
N THR A 145 -37.82 63.74 -6.42
CA THR A 145 -38.79 62.84 -5.78
C THR A 145 -38.47 61.37 -6.00
N PHE A 146 -37.94 61.01 -7.18
CA PHE A 146 -37.56 59.66 -7.51
C PHE A 146 -36.34 59.22 -6.69
N ALA A 147 -35.30 60.05 -6.64
CA ALA A 147 -34.12 59.80 -5.79
C ALA A 147 -34.51 59.62 -4.31
N LYS A 148 -35.46 60.43 -3.81
CA LYS A 148 -35.96 60.28 -2.43
C LYS A 148 -36.70 58.96 -2.22
N ARG A 149 -37.47 58.49 -3.21
CA ARG A 149 -38.16 57.20 -3.15
C ARG A 149 -37.21 56.01 -3.26
N GLU A 150 -36.17 56.10 -4.08
CA GLU A 150 -35.13 55.07 -4.15
C GLU A 150 -34.37 54.95 -2.83
N GLN A 151 -34.06 56.08 -2.19
CA GLN A 151 -33.47 56.11 -0.85
C GLN A 151 -34.39 55.45 0.19
N GLU A 152 -35.68 55.78 0.19
CA GLU A 152 -36.67 55.16 1.09
C GLU A 152 -36.77 53.63 0.87
N ILE A 153 -36.75 53.18 -0.39
CA ILE A 153 -36.73 51.74 -0.72
C ILE A 153 -35.45 51.08 -0.17
N ALA A 154 -34.30 51.73 -0.29
CA ALA A 154 -33.04 51.20 0.25
C ALA A 154 -33.08 51.09 1.78
N GLU A 155 -33.61 52.09 2.48
CA GLU A 155 -33.80 52.10 3.93
C GLU A 155 -34.77 51.01 4.39
N LEU A 156 -35.89 50.83 3.69
CA LEU A 156 -36.84 49.74 3.95
C LEU A 156 -36.20 48.36 3.72
N LYS A 157 -35.41 48.21 2.64
CA LYS A 157 -34.65 46.96 2.39
C LYS A 157 -33.65 46.66 3.50
N SER A 158 -32.95 47.66 4.05
CA SER A 158 -32.09 47.44 5.22
C SER A 158 -32.88 47.04 6.46
N ALA A 159 -33.98 47.74 6.75
CA ALA A 159 -34.82 47.42 7.91
C ALA A 159 -35.38 46.00 7.86
N VAL A 160 -35.76 45.52 6.67
CA VAL A 160 -36.19 44.13 6.47
C VAL A 160 -35.06 43.13 6.77
N ARG A 161 -33.84 43.40 6.31
CA ARG A 161 -32.68 42.54 6.62
C ARG A 161 -32.42 42.50 8.13
N ASP A 162 -32.46 43.64 8.81
CA ASP A 162 -32.26 43.72 10.25
C ASP A 162 -33.37 43.02 11.04
N LEU A 163 -34.63 43.14 10.62
CA LEU A 163 -35.72 42.37 11.22
C LEU A 163 -35.57 40.87 10.99
N LYS A 164 -35.13 40.45 9.79
CA LYS A 164 -34.86 39.04 9.48
C LYS A 164 -33.74 38.46 10.35
N THR A 165 -32.70 39.24 10.65
CA THR A 165 -31.63 38.81 11.56
C THR A 165 -32.10 38.77 13.01
N GLN A 166 -32.94 39.72 13.46
CA GLN A 166 -33.55 39.69 14.79
C GLN A 166 -34.52 38.51 14.99
N LEU A 167 -35.25 38.13 13.93
CA LEU A 167 -36.18 37.00 13.97
C LEU A 167 -35.46 35.65 13.97
N ARG A 168 -34.19 35.61 13.53
CA ARG A 168 -33.34 34.43 13.65
C ARG A 168 -32.98 34.25 15.13
N PRO A 169 -33.46 33.21 15.83
CA PRO A 169 -33.26 33.11 17.27
C PRO A 169 -31.77 33.01 17.60
N PRO A 170 -31.21 33.89 18.45
CA PRO A 170 -29.78 33.91 18.77
C PRO A 170 -29.29 32.67 19.52
N SER A 171 -30.20 31.96 20.20
CA SER A 171 -29.86 30.81 21.05
C SER A 171 -30.81 29.63 20.85
N MET A 172 -30.29 28.42 21.09
CA MET A 172 -31.08 27.18 21.13
C MET A 172 -32.21 27.24 22.17
N GLN A 173 -32.07 28.01 23.25
CA GLN A 173 -33.08 28.13 24.31
C GLN A 173 -34.33 28.88 23.83
N THR A 174 -34.17 29.93 23.02
CA THR A 174 -35.30 30.63 22.40
C THR A 174 -36.04 29.74 21.40
N ARG A 175 -35.32 28.86 20.67
CA ARG A 175 -35.95 27.82 19.84
C ARG A 175 -36.77 26.83 20.67
N ARG A 176 -36.33 26.46 21.89
CA ARG A 176 -37.10 25.59 22.80
C ARG A 176 -38.40 26.24 23.30
N LEU A 177 -38.42 27.56 23.45
CA LEU A 177 -39.61 28.32 23.87
C LEU A 177 -40.66 28.48 22.76
N LEU A 178 -40.23 28.43 21.49
CA LEU A 178 -41.10 28.55 20.31
C LEU A 178 -41.56 27.19 19.76
N LEU A 179 -40.90 26.10 20.16
CA LEU A 179 -41.36 24.74 19.90
C LEU A 179 -42.42 24.36 20.93
N ASP A 180 -43.48 23.69 20.49
CA ASP A 180 -44.45 23.09 21.40
C ASP A 180 -43.72 22.18 22.43
N PRO A 181 -44.02 22.29 23.74
CA PRO A 181 -43.34 21.53 24.77
C PRO A 181 -43.32 20.01 24.52
N ALA A 182 -44.41 19.43 24.00
CA ALA A 182 -44.47 17.99 23.73
C ALA A 182 -43.60 17.61 22.53
N ILE A 183 -43.57 18.43 21.47
CA ILE A 183 -42.67 18.23 20.33
C ILE A 183 -41.21 18.35 20.75
N HIS A 184 -40.86 19.32 21.60
CA HIS A 184 -39.50 19.47 22.11
C HIS A 184 -39.05 18.26 22.94
N GLU A 185 -39.95 17.72 23.75
CA GLU A 185 -39.68 16.54 24.56
C GLU A 185 -39.47 15.29 23.70
N GLU A 186 -40.27 15.06 22.66
CA GLU A 186 -40.06 13.96 21.71
C GLU A 186 -38.75 14.10 20.93
N PHE A 187 -38.40 15.32 20.49
CA PHE A 187 -37.10 15.56 19.85
C PHE A 187 -35.93 15.27 20.78
N THR A 188 -36.04 15.69 22.05
CA THR A 188 -35.04 15.39 23.07
C THR A 188 -34.93 13.89 23.32
N ARG A 189 -36.07 13.19 23.43
CA ARG A 189 -36.13 11.75 23.63
C ARG A 189 -35.50 10.98 22.47
N LEU A 190 -35.84 11.36 21.24
CA LEU A 190 -35.26 10.76 20.03
C LEU A 190 -33.77 11.01 19.93
N LYS A 191 -33.30 12.22 20.26
CA LYS A 191 -31.86 12.53 20.28
C LYS A 191 -31.13 11.67 21.30
N ASN A 192 -31.63 11.57 22.52
CA ASN A 192 -31.03 10.72 23.56
C ASN A 192 -31.03 9.25 23.13
N LEU A 193 -32.12 8.77 22.52
CA LEU A 193 -32.21 7.41 22.01
C LEU A 193 -31.18 7.15 20.89
N VAL A 194 -30.96 8.10 19.99
CA VAL A 194 -29.91 8.01 18.96
C VAL A 194 -28.53 7.96 19.62
N ASP A 195 -28.22 8.87 20.53
CA ASP A 195 -26.93 8.91 21.26
C ASP A 195 -26.67 7.59 22.02
N GLU A 196 -27.70 7.04 22.67
CA GLU A 196 -27.65 5.74 23.35
C GLU A 196 -27.36 4.59 22.38
N LYS A 197 -28.04 4.56 21.22
CA LYS A 197 -27.83 3.51 20.20
C LYS A 197 -26.47 3.63 19.54
N GLU A 198 -25.98 4.83 19.26
CA GLU A 198 -24.62 5.07 18.74
C GLU A 198 -23.56 4.61 19.73
N LYS A 199 -23.73 4.90 21.02
CA LYS A 199 -22.86 4.35 22.08
C LYS A 199 -22.90 2.82 22.10
N LYS A 200 -24.08 2.21 21.97
CA LYS A 200 -24.22 0.75 21.93
C LYS A 200 -23.56 0.14 20.69
N ILE A 201 -23.69 0.78 19.54
CA ILE A 201 -23.02 0.36 18.30
C ILE A 201 -21.50 0.41 18.50
N LYS A 202 -20.98 1.50 19.07
CA LYS A 202 -19.55 1.63 19.35
C LYS A 202 -19.06 0.56 20.34
N GLU A 203 -19.77 0.34 21.44
CA GLU A 203 -19.46 -0.74 22.40
C GLU A 203 -19.45 -2.12 21.72
N LEU A 204 -20.43 -2.42 20.88
CA LEU A 204 -20.49 -3.69 20.15
C LEU A 204 -19.37 -3.81 19.12
N GLN A 205 -19.03 -2.75 18.40
CA GLN A 205 -17.89 -2.71 17.47
C GLN A 205 -16.57 -2.92 18.22
N ASP A 206 -16.38 -2.27 19.36
CA ASP A 206 -15.20 -2.44 20.21
C ASP A 206 -15.12 -3.86 20.77
N ASN A 207 -16.25 -4.43 21.20
CA ASN A 207 -16.31 -5.83 21.65
C ASN A 207 -16.02 -6.80 20.51
N VAL A 208 -16.56 -6.57 19.31
CA VAL A 208 -16.24 -7.38 18.12
C VAL A 208 -14.76 -7.26 17.78
N ALA A 209 -14.18 -6.05 17.83
CA ALA A 209 -12.75 -5.84 17.61
C ALA A 209 -11.88 -6.50 18.69
N ALA A 210 -12.35 -6.52 19.95
CA ALA A 210 -11.67 -7.17 21.07
C ALA A 210 -11.75 -8.70 21.00
N VAL A 211 -12.90 -9.25 20.60
CA VAL A 211 -13.13 -10.69 20.44
C VAL A 211 -12.47 -11.22 19.17
N ASN A 212 -12.36 -10.40 18.11
CA ASN A 212 -11.61 -10.74 16.91
C ASN A 212 -10.11 -10.69 17.20
N PHE A 213 -9.55 -11.84 17.55
CA PHE A 213 -8.12 -12.02 17.60
C PHE A 213 -7.49 -11.55 16.28
N THR A 214 -6.70 -10.48 16.35
CA THR A 214 -5.90 -10.01 15.22
C THR A 214 -4.46 -10.46 15.44
N PRO A 215 -3.89 -11.32 14.57
CA PRO A 215 -2.50 -11.76 14.69
C PRO A 215 -1.49 -10.59 14.71
N SER A 216 -1.90 -9.43 14.19
CA SER A 216 -1.12 -8.19 14.12
C SER A 216 -1.20 -7.31 15.38
N SER A 217 -2.21 -7.49 16.25
CA SER A 217 -2.36 -6.76 17.52
C SER A 217 -1.19 -7.06 18.46
N LYS A 218 -0.85 -6.13 19.37
CA LYS A 218 0.21 -6.34 20.36
C LYS A 218 -0.03 -7.61 21.20
N LEU A 219 -1.26 -7.85 21.63
CA LEU A 219 -1.66 -9.07 22.34
C LEU A 219 -1.63 -10.28 21.41
N GLY A 220 -2.10 -10.13 20.17
CA GLY A 220 -2.10 -11.20 19.18
C GLY A 220 -0.71 -11.70 18.80
N LYS A 221 0.24 -10.78 18.59
CA LYS A 221 1.65 -11.07 18.36
C LYS A 221 2.29 -11.82 19.53
N MET A 222 2.00 -11.40 20.76
CA MET A 222 2.50 -12.06 21.97
C MET A 222 1.94 -13.49 22.10
N LEU A 223 0.64 -13.68 21.84
CA LEU A 223 0.03 -15.00 21.88
C LEU A 223 0.62 -15.92 20.80
N MET A 224 0.76 -15.42 19.57
CA MET A 224 1.37 -16.17 18.46
C MET A 224 2.85 -16.52 18.72
N ALA A 225 3.61 -15.61 19.33
CA ALA A 225 4.97 -15.89 19.77
C ALA A 225 4.99 -17.01 20.81
N LYS A 226 4.11 -16.95 21.81
CA LYS A 226 3.98 -18.01 22.83
C LYS A 226 3.54 -19.35 22.25
N CYS A 227 2.63 -19.36 21.28
CA CYS A 227 2.25 -20.58 20.57
C CYS A 227 3.43 -21.18 19.80
N ARG A 228 4.23 -20.34 19.11
CA ARG A 228 5.45 -20.81 18.42
C ARG A 228 6.46 -21.40 19.40
N THR A 229 6.76 -20.72 20.51
CA THR A 229 7.72 -21.24 21.50
C THR A 229 7.24 -22.55 22.12
N LEU A 230 5.95 -22.66 22.48
CA LEU A 230 5.40 -23.91 23.01
C LEU A 230 5.42 -25.04 21.97
N GLN A 231 5.26 -24.72 20.69
CA GLN A 231 5.35 -25.69 19.61
C GLN A 231 6.79 -26.18 19.44
N GLU A 232 7.76 -25.26 19.42
CA GLU A 232 9.19 -25.57 19.37
C GLU A 232 9.62 -26.43 20.58
N GLU A 233 9.20 -26.08 21.79
CA GLU A 233 9.46 -26.86 23.01
C GLU A 233 8.87 -28.28 22.92
N ASN A 234 7.64 -28.43 22.41
CA ASN A 234 7.03 -29.75 22.24
C ASN A 234 7.75 -30.59 21.18
N GLU A 235 8.17 -29.97 20.08
CA GLU A 235 8.97 -30.62 19.04
C GLU A 235 10.33 -31.06 19.60
N GLU A 236 10.97 -30.23 20.42
CA GLU A 236 12.24 -30.55 21.08
C GLU A 236 12.09 -31.68 22.11
N ILE A 237 11.02 -31.66 22.93
CA ILE A 237 10.71 -32.76 23.85
C ILE A 237 10.46 -34.06 23.07
N GLY A 238 9.71 -34.00 21.97
CA GLY A 238 9.48 -35.14 21.09
C GLY A 238 10.78 -35.67 20.47
N ALA A 239 11.65 -34.77 20.00
CA ALA A 239 12.96 -35.09 19.46
C ALA A 239 13.83 -35.77 20.51
N MET A 240 14.01 -35.16 21.69
CA MET A 240 14.80 -35.71 22.80
C MET A 240 14.28 -37.08 23.25
N ALA A 241 12.97 -37.27 23.34
CA ALA A 241 12.37 -38.56 23.69
C ALA A 241 12.70 -39.65 22.65
N SER A 242 12.61 -39.31 21.37
CA SER A 242 12.93 -40.24 20.28
C SER A 242 14.43 -40.52 20.17
N GLU A 243 15.27 -39.50 20.31
CA GLU A 243 16.73 -39.59 20.24
C GLU A 243 17.29 -40.39 21.41
N GLY A 244 16.79 -40.17 22.63
CA GLY A 244 17.18 -40.93 23.81
C GLY A 244 16.93 -42.43 23.64
N LYS A 245 15.76 -42.81 23.07
CA LYS A 245 15.46 -44.22 22.84
C LYS A 245 16.33 -44.84 21.74
N ILE A 246 16.58 -44.09 20.67
CA ILE A 246 17.46 -44.52 19.57
C ILE A 246 18.88 -44.71 20.08
N HIS A 247 19.41 -43.78 20.88
CA HIS A 247 20.75 -43.88 21.47
C HIS A 247 20.89 -45.08 22.40
N GLU A 248 19.92 -45.30 23.30
CA GLU A 248 19.89 -46.46 24.20
C GLU A 248 19.92 -47.80 23.43
N LEU A 249 19.09 -47.91 22.39
CA LEU A 249 19.08 -49.08 21.52
C LEU A 249 20.41 -49.23 20.75
N GLY A 250 21.00 -48.13 20.29
CA GLY A 250 22.31 -48.10 19.67
C GLY A 250 23.42 -48.65 20.58
N MET A 251 23.44 -48.24 21.86
CA MET A 251 24.36 -48.77 22.87
C MET A 251 24.17 -50.27 23.10
N LYS A 252 22.91 -50.73 23.23
CA LYS A 252 22.60 -52.16 23.38
C LYS A 252 23.08 -52.99 22.18
N ILE A 253 22.87 -52.49 20.96
CA ILE A 253 23.35 -53.12 19.73
C ILE A 253 24.90 -53.19 19.74
N ALA A 254 25.59 -52.14 20.16
CA ALA A 254 27.06 -52.13 20.23
C ALA A 254 27.60 -53.18 21.22
N VAL A 255 26.99 -53.30 22.40
CA VAL A 255 27.35 -54.33 23.39
C VAL A 255 27.12 -55.74 22.83
N LEU A 256 25.95 -55.98 22.22
CA LEU A 256 25.64 -57.28 21.61
C LEU A 256 26.59 -57.63 20.46
N LYS A 257 27.04 -56.65 19.67
CA LYS A 257 28.06 -56.85 18.63
C LYS A 257 29.41 -57.25 19.24
N SER A 258 29.83 -56.59 20.32
CA SER A 258 31.06 -56.93 21.04
C SER A 258 31.01 -58.34 21.61
N GLN A 259 29.91 -58.70 22.28
CA GLN A 259 29.70 -60.05 22.83
C GLN A 259 29.68 -61.13 21.73
N ASN A 260 29.05 -60.87 20.58
CA ASN A 260 29.09 -61.79 19.44
C ASN A 260 30.51 -61.96 18.89
N ASN A 261 31.30 -60.90 18.82
CA ASN A 261 32.70 -61.00 18.39
C ASN A 261 33.54 -61.78 19.39
N GLU A 262 33.34 -61.57 20.69
CA GLU A 262 34.02 -62.34 21.73
C GLU A 262 33.69 -63.83 21.65
N LEU A 263 32.40 -64.19 21.47
CA LEU A 263 32.00 -65.58 21.26
C LEU A 263 32.65 -66.18 20.02
N ARG A 264 32.71 -65.45 18.90
CA ARG A 264 33.42 -65.90 17.70
C ARG A 264 34.91 -66.14 17.97
N ASN A 265 35.57 -65.26 18.71
CA ASN A 265 36.97 -65.41 19.09
C ASN A 265 37.18 -66.63 19.98
N GLN A 266 36.30 -66.86 20.96
CA GLN A 266 36.34 -68.04 21.83
C GLN A 266 36.18 -69.33 21.03
N PHE A 267 35.26 -69.37 20.07
CA PHE A 267 35.12 -70.50 19.16
C PHE A 267 36.38 -70.72 18.32
N ASP A 268 36.98 -69.66 17.76
CA ASP A 268 38.23 -69.76 16.99
C ASP A 268 39.39 -70.35 17.82
N VAL A 269 39.53 -69.91 19.08
CA VAL A 269 40.52 -70.46 20.01
C VAL A 269 40.24 -71.93 20.30
N LEU A 270 38.97 -72.29 20.54
CA LEU A 270 38.58 -73.68 20.80
C LEU A 270 38.83 -74.58 19.58
N TYR A 271 38.54 -74.10 18.37
CA TYR A 271 38.84 -74.82 17.13
C TYR A 271 40.35 -75.09 16.98
N LYS A 272 41.18 -74.08 17.23
CA LYS A 272 42.65 -74.24 17.21
C LYS A 272 43.15 -75.24 18.26
N HIS A 273 42.55 -75.22 19.45
CA HIS A 273 42.90 -76.20 20.48
C HIS A 273 42.49 -77.63 20.08
N MET A 274 41.28 -77.80 19.54
CA MET A 274 40.80 -79.10 19.04
C MET A 274 41.70 -79.65 17.93
N ASP A 275 42.12 -78.79 17.01
CA ASP A 275 43.08 -79.14 15.95
C ASP A 275 44.42 -79.59 16.55
N GLY A 276 44.95 -78.85 17.53
CA GLY A 276 46.16 -79.24 18.26
C GLY A 276 46.06 -80.61 18.93
N VAL A 277 44.95 -80.87 19.64
CA VAL A 277 44.70 -82.18 20.29
C VAL A 277 44.54 -83.28 19.25
N THR A 278 43.88 -83.00 18.12
CA THR A 278 43.74 -83.96 17.01
C THR A 278 45.11 -84.35 16.46
N ASN A 279 45.97 -83.36 16.20
CA ASN A 279 47.34 -83.60 15.75
C ASN A 279 48.17 -84.41 16.77
N ASP A 280 48.01 -84.15 18.08
CA ASP A 280 48.71 -84.89 19.13
C ASP A 280 48.21 -86.34 19.24
N VAL A 281 46.91 -86.56 19.06
CA VAL A 281 46.32 -87.90 18.96
C VAL A 281 46.86 -88.65 17.75
N GLU A 282 46.92 -88.00 16.58
CA GLU A 282 47.50 -88.59 15.37
C GLU A 282 48.97 -88.99 15.58
N ARG A 283 49.80 -88.09 16.13
CA ARG A 283 51.21 -88.41 16.47
C ARG A 283 51.34 -89.53 17.50
N SER A 284 50.50 -89.54 18.53
CA SER A 284 50.49 -90.61 19.53
C SER A 284 50.07 -91.93 18.91
N ASN A 285 49.13 -91.92 17.98
CA ASN A 285 48.66 -93.11 17.28
C ASN A 285 49.72 -93.67 16.32
N GLU A 286 50.46 -92.79 15.63
CA GLU A 286 51.66 -93.15 14.86
C GLU A 286 52.73 -93.81 15.76
N MET A 287 53.03 -93.21 16.92
CA MET A 287 53.99 -93.76 17.88
C MET A 287 53.58 -95.15 18.39
N VAL A 288 52.29 -95.33 18.71
CA VAL A 288 51.75 -96.64 19.13
C VAL A 288 51.90 -97.67 18.02
N SER A 289 51.66 -97.29 16.77
CA SER A 289 51.82 -98.20 15.62
C SER A 289 53.27 -98.67 15.47
N ILE A 290 54.25 -97.75 15.61
CA ILE A 290 55.68 -98.09 15.60
C ILE A 290 56.04 -99.04 16.75
N LEU A 291 55.58 -98.75 17.97
CA LEU A 291 55.85 -99.59 19.13
C LEU A 291 55.21 -100.99 19.00
N GLN A 292 54.05 -101.09 18.34
CA GLN A 292 53.43 -102.38 18.02
C GLN A 292 54.29 -103.18 17.02
N GLU A 293 54.78 -102.54 15.95
CA GLU A 293 55.71 -103.17 14.99
C GLU A 293 56.99 -103.66 15.69
N GLU A 294 57.58 -102.85 16.57
CA GLU A 294 58.77 -103.24 17.34
C GLU A 294 58.47 -104.39 18.31
N LEU A 295 57.31 -104.37 18.99
CA LEU A 295 56.90 -105.44 19.90
C LEU A 295 56.69 -106.76 19.16
N GLU A 296 56.00 -106.73 18.01
CA GLU A 296 55.82 -107.90 17.14
C GLU A 296 57.17 -108.45 16.67
N ALA A 297 58.11 -107.57 16.27
CA ALA A 297 59.46 -107.98 15.88
C ALA A 297 60.22 -108.64 17.05
N LYS A 298 60.09 -108.11 18.26
CA LYS A 298 60.69 -108.70 19.48
C LYS A 298 60.04 -110.02 19.86
N ASP A 299 58.72 -110.14 19.74
CA ASP A 299 57.98 -111.37 20.00
C ASP A 299 58.39 -112.48 19.02
N LEU A 300 58.58 -112.15 17.74
CA LEU A 300 59.14 -113.07 16.74
C LEU A 300 60.56 -113.53 17.10
N GLU A 301 61.43 -112.61 17.54
CA GLU A 301 62.79 -112.96 17.96
C GLU A 301 62.79 -113.81 19.24
N VAL A 302 61.93 -113.51 20.22
CA VAL A 302 61.76 -114.33 21.42
C VAL A 302 61.26 -115.73 21.07
N ALA A 303 60.29 -115.84 20.16
CA ALA A 303 59.80 -117.13 19.66
C ALA A 303 60.94 -117.93 19.02
N ARG A 304 61.75 -117.29 18.16
CA ARG A 304 62.94 -117.89 17.52
C ARG A 304 63.97 -118.38 18.56
N LEU A 305 64.28 -117.57 19.57
CA LEU A 305 65.22 -117.93 20.64
C LEU A 305 64.70 -119.07 21.51
N LYS A 306 63.39 -119.10 21.82
CA LYS A 306 62.76 -120.20 22.54
C LYS A 306 62.86 -121.51 21.75
N GLU A 307 62.60 -121.47 20.45
CA GLU A 307 62.75 -122.64 19.58
C GLU A 307 64.20 -123.15 19.57
N MET A 308 65.18 -122.25 19.47
CA MET A 308 66.60 -122.61 19.60
C MET A 308 66.96 -123.22 20.96
N LEU A 309 66.42 -122.68 22.06
CA LEU A 309 66.65 -123.24 23.40
C LEU A 309 66.05 -124.63 23.54
N SER A 310 64.81 -124.84 23.07
CA SER A 310 64.15 -126.15 23.09
C SER A 310 64.93 -127.18 22.26
N GLN A 311 65.46 -126.80 21.10
CA GLN A 311 66.35 -127.66 20.31
C GLN A 311 67.65 -127.99 21.07
N LYS A 312 68.22 -127.02 21.81
CA LYS A 312 69.45 -127.22 22.58
C LYS A 312 69.22 -128.07 23.84
N GLU A 313 68.09 -127.94 24.50
CA GLU A 313 67.65 -128.81 25.60
C GLU A 313 67.45 -130.24 25.11
N ALA A 314 66.79 -130.44 23.96
CA ALA A 314 66.69 -131.77 23.33
C ALA A 314 68.07 -132.39 23.03
N THR A 315 69.08 -131.60 22.65
CA THR A 315 70.47 -132.09 22.46
C THR A 315 71.26 -132.29 23.76
N ARG A 316 70.82 -131.67 24.87
CA ARG A 316 71.45 -131.79 26.19
C ARG A 316 70.86 -132.95 26.98
N ASP A 317 69.58 -133.24 26.83
CA ASP A 317 68.95 -134.43 27.40
C ASP A 317 69.51 -135.71 26.72
N THR A 318 69.88 -135.65 25.44
CA THR A 318 70.69 -136.72 24.81
C THR A 318 72.12 -136.84 25.35
N ALA A 319 72.63 -135.84 26.09
CA ALA A 319 73.97 -135.88 26.70
C ALA A 319 73.94 -136.17 28.22
N VAL A 320 72.78 -136.09 28.88
CA VAL A 320 72.60 -136.40 30.32
C VAL A 320 72.02 -137.81 30.53
N GLU A 321 71.37 -138.41 29.53
CA GLU A 321 70.98 -139.84 29.53
C GLU A 321 72.17 -140.82 29.33
N GLU A 322 73.39 -140.35 29.01
CA GLU A 322 74.59 -141.21 28.90
C GLU A 322 75.44 -141.30 30.19
N GLU A 323 75.16 -140.55 31.26
CA GLU A 323 76.06 -140.47 32.43
C GLU A 323 75.38 -140.58 33.82
N ARG A 324 74.24 -141.28 33.94
CA ARG A 324 73.63 -141.49 35.28
C ARG A 324 72.77 -142.74 35.45
N ASP A 325 73.29 -143.89 35.02
CA ASP A 325 72.97 -145.21 35.59
C ASP A 325 74.10 -145.61 36.56
N GLU A 326 74.18 -144.97 37.74
CA GLU A 326 74.74 -145.57 38.96
C GLU A 326 74.42 -144.72 40.20
N ALA A 327 73.23 -145.00 40.73
CA ALA A 327 72.89 -145.26 42.13
C ALA A 327 73.20 -144.26 43.27
N ALA A 328 72.14 -144.11 44.09
CA ALA A 328 72.11 -143.95 45.55
C ALA A 328 72.13 -142.49 46.08
N ASN A 329 70.97 -142.02 46.60
CA ASN A 329 70.59 -141.93 48.03
C ASN A 329 71.20 -140.69 48.73
N ASP A 330 70.57 -139.95 49.64
CA ASP A 330 69.34 -140.04 50.43
C ASP A 330 69.15 -138.67 51.15
N ILE A 331 68.02 -138.48 51.87
CA ILE A 331 67.76 -137.48 52.95
C ILE A 331 67.51 -136.02 52.50
N ASN A 332 66.29 -135.45 52.53
CA ASN A 332 65.25 -135.28 53.56
C ASN A 332 65.60 -134.26 54.67
N THR A 333 65.00 -133.07 54.67
CA THR A 333 64.13 -132.56 55.76
C THR A 333 63.72 -131.09 55.59
N ALA A 334 62.54 -130.81 56.15
CA ALA A 334 61.73 -129.60 56.11
C ALA A 334 62.33 -128.36 56.78
N SER A 335 61.81 -127.18 56.45
CA SER A 335 60.96 -126.39 57.37
C SER A 335 60.48 -125.08 56.72
N ASP A 336 59.16 -124.88 56.80
CA ASP A 336 58.43 -123.60 56.82
C ASP A 336 58.95 -122.72 58.01
N PRO A 337 58.60 -121.42 58.22
CA PRO A 337 57.31 -120.80 57.88
C PRO A 337 57.28 -119.26 57.60
N MET A 338 56.09 -118.80 57.19
CA MET A 338 55.31 -117.62 57.66
C MET A 338 55.90 -116.19 57.74
N GLU A 339 55.18 -115.24 57.13
CA GLU A 339 54.53 -114.04 57.75
C GLU A 339 55.37 -112.76 57.45
N VAL A 340 54.91 -111.51 57.28
CA VAL A 340 53.61 -110.82 57.43
C VAL A 340 53.72 -109.38 56.85
N LYS A 341 52.60 -108.91 56.29
CA LYS A 341 52.01 -107.54 56.26
C LYS A 341 52.82 -106.25 55.94
N SER A 342 52.15 -105.49 55.06
CA SER A 342 51.69 -104.08 55.17
C SER A 342 52.69 -102.93 55.31
N GLY A 343 52.46 -101.88 54.52
CA GLY A 343 53.00 -100.55 54.84
C GLY A 343 52.73 -99.48 53.79
N LYS A 344 51.87 -98.53 54.13
CA LYS A 344 51.36 -97.35 53.40
C LYS A 344 52.38 -96.20 53.34
N LEU A 345 52.03 -95.15 52.57
CA LEU A 345 52.46 -93.71 52.59
C LEU A 345 53.30 -93.32 51.35
N ARG A 346 53.06 -92.19 50.66
CA ARG A 346 52.17 -91.03 50.86
C ARG A 346 51.85 -90.41 49.50
#